data_AF-A0A7M4EMI2-F1
#
_entry.id   AF-A0A7M4EMI2-F1
#
_cell.length_a   1.000
_cell.length_b   1.000
_cell.length_c   1.000
_cell.angle_alpha   90.00
_cell.angle_beta   90.00
_cell.angle_gamma   90.00
#
_symmetry.space_group_name_H-M   'P 1'
#
loop_
_entity.id
_entity.type
_entity.pdbx_description
1 polymer ?
#
loop_
_entity_poly.entity_id
_entity_poly.type
_entity_poly.pdbx_seq_one_letter_code
_entity_poly.pdbx_strand_id
1 'polypeptide(L)'
;WLNILYLIPSKLFISWVETSILPQPFCSDRVDCLCVQGSDVDWDDLWDQFEERRYLSARKWKGGEDPYRLYAFNQRESERIPSDRAIRDTRHYRCTTLHYRPDLPPTSIIITFHNEARSTLLRTIRSVLNRTPVHLVHEIILVDDFSDDPDDCHLLCKLPKVKCLRNGQREGLIRSRIRGADMAQAGVLTFLDSHCEVNKDWLLPLLQRIKEDPTRVVSPVIDIINLDTFAYVAASSDLRGGFDWSLHFKWEQLSPEQKAKRVDPTEPIKTPVIAGGLFVIDKAWFNHLGKYDTAMDIWGGENFEISFRVWMCGGSLEIIPCSRVGHVFRKKHPYVFPEGNANTYIKNTKRTAEVWMDEFKQYYYAARPAAQGRPYGDIQSRLELRKKLKCRTFKWYLESVYPELRIPEESLYQTGMIRQRQRCLESQKPEGQEFPALSLNPCITSKGGAAVAQVSVLGDPGGPCHTGWKEG
;
A
#
# COMPACT_ATOMS: atom_id res chain seq x y z
N TRP A 1 72.62 11.78 26.81
CA TRP A 1 73.66 11.93 27.86
C TRP A 1 72.96 11.84 29.19
N LEU A 2 73.32 10.85 30.04
CA LEU A 2 72.93 10.62 31.44
C LEU A 2 71.41 10.48 31.75
N ASN A 3 70.90 9.41 32.39
CA ASN A 3 71.18 8.83 33.73
C ASN A 3 70.51 9.65 34.87
N ILE A 4 69.90 9.08 35.94
CA ILE A 4 69.68 7.67 36.36
C ILE A 4 68.54 7.60 37.43
N LEU A 5 68.07 6.38 37.74
CA LEU A 5 67.18 5.85 38.83
C LEU A 5 66.80 6.79 40.01
N TYR A 6 65.64 6.66 40.68
CA TYR A 6 65.10 5.51 41.45
C TYR A 6 63.56 5.66 41.66
N LEU A 7 62.76 4.80 42.33
CA LEU A 7 62.96 3.61 43.20
C LEU A 7 61.70 2.69 43.12
N ILE A 8 61.79 1.41 43.53
CA ILE A 8 60.65 0.48 43.77
C ILE A 8 60.93 -0.31 45.06
N PRO A 9 59.90 -0.62 45.88
CA PRO A 9 59.88 -1.89 46.60
C PRO A 9 58.56 -2.69 46.47
N SER A 10 58.71 -3.86 45.85
CA SER A 10 58.03 -5.15 46.08
C SER A 10 56.81 -5.30 47.02
N LYS A 11 55.76 -5.90 46.42
CA LYS A 11 54.99 -7.09 46.87
C LYS A 11 54.33 -7.13 48.26
N LEU A 12 53.00 -7.21 48.23
CA LEU A 12 52.23 -8.24 48.94
C LEU A 12 51.11 -8.77 48.03
N PHE A 13 50.66 -10.01 48.25
CA PHE A 13 49.89 -10.81 47.29
C PHE A 13 48.57 -11.32 47.91
N ILE A 14 47.50 -11.33 47.10
CA ILE A 14 46.23 -12.06 47.29
C ILE A 14 45.29 -11.62 48.43
N SER A 15 44.13 -11.06 48.05
CA SER A 15 42.82 -11.67 48.37
C SER A 15 41.78 -11.18 47.35
N TRP A 16 40.92 -12.08 46.88
CA TRP A 16 39.89 -11.80 45.87
C TRP A 16 38.61 -11.21 46.49
N VAL A 17 38.09 -10.15 45.89
CA VAL A 17 36.65 -9.83 45.87
C VAL A 17 36.32 -9.30 44.47
N GLU A 18 35.61 -10.08 43.67
CA GLU A 18 35.03 -9.59 42.41
C GLU A 18 33.82 -8.70 42.71
N THR A 19 33.87 -7.45 42.27
CA THR A 19 32.68 -6.59 42.12
C THR A 19 32.63 -6.06 40.70
N SER A 20 31.80 -6.71 39.89
CA SER A 20 31.63 -6.45 38.47
C SER A 20 30.97 -5.09 38.22
N ILE A 21 31.77 -4.05 37.95
CA ILE A 21 31.27 -2.75 37.51
C ILE A 21 30.87 -2.89 36.03
N LEU A 22 29.57 -2.90 35.74
CA LEU A 22 29.04 -2.84 34.38
C LEU A 22 29.40 -1.48 33.73
N PRO A 23 29.98 -1.45 32.52
CA PRO A 23 30.23 -0.20 31.82
C PRO A 23 28.92 0.37 31.27
N GLN A 24 28.67 1.66 31.50
CA GLN A 24 27.57 2.35 30.83
C GLN A 24 27.88 2.59 29.35
N PRO A 25 26.89 2.42 28.44
CA PRO A 25 27.11 2.65 27.02
C PRO A 25 27.14 4.15 26.70
N PHE A 26 28.26 4.60 26.14
CA PHE A 26 28.33 5.87 25.41
C PHE A 26 27.44 5.82 24.17
N CYS A 27 26.54 6.79 24.00
CA CYS A 27 25.86 6.99 22.72
C CYS A 27 26.81 7.63 21.70
N SER A 28 26.80 7.10 20.47
CA SER A 28 27.46 7.65 19.29
C SER A 28 26.44 7.67 18.15
N ASP A 29 26.57 8.62 17.20
CA ASP A 29 25.52 9.04 16.25
C ASP A 29 25.16 8.03 15.13
N ARG A 30 24.78 6.81 15.49
CA ARG A 30 24.07 5.85 14.64
C ARG A 30 22.94 5.22 15.44
N VAL A 31 21.71 5.72 15.23
CA VAL A 31 20.50 5.21 15.88
C VAL A 31 20.03 3.92 15.19
N ASP A 32 20.79 2.84 15.36
CA ASP A 32 20.30 1.48 15.21
C ASP A 32 19.91 0.97 16.60
N CYS A 33 18.61 1.03 16.92
CA CYS A 33 18.09 0.46 18.17
C CYS A 33 18.19 -1.06 18.11
N LEU A 34 19.29 -1.62 18.63
CA LEU A 34 19.49 -3.04 18.84
C LEU A 34 18.42 -3.58 19.81
N CYS A 35 17.34 -4.10 19.22
CA CYS A 35 16.28 -4.79 19.95
C CYS A 35 16.82 -6.11 20.52
N VAL A 36 16.41 -6.44 21.74
CA VAL A 36 16.96 -7.57 22.52
C VAL A 36 16.91 -8.88 21.73
N GLN A 37 18.06 -9.46 21.44
CA GLN A 37 18.17 -10.84 20.95
C GLN A 37 18.35 -11.77 22.16
N GLY A 38 17.25 -12.40 22.58
CA GLY A 38 17.23 -13.40 23.64
C GLY A 38 16.10 -14.39 23.40
N SER A 39 16.44 -15.68 23.41
CA SER A 39 15.48 -16.79 23.37
C SER A 39 14.72 -16.91 24.70
N ASP A 40 13.52 -17.49 24.64
CA ASP A 40 12.67 -17.86 25.78
C ASP A 40 12.16 -16.72 26.69
N VAL A 41 11.80 -15.58 26.09
CA VAL A 41 10.81 -14.66 26.69
C VAL A 41 9.44 -14.99 26.11
N ASP A 42 8.41 -15.14 26.97
CA ASP A 42 7.05 -15.40 26.49
C ASP A 42 6.53 -14.20 25.67
N TRP A 43 5.71 -14.49 24.67
CA TRP A 43 5.00 -13.48 23.88
C TRP A 43 4.07 -12.65 24.75
N ASP A 44 3.41 -13.32 25.70
CA ASP A 44 2.48 -12.68 26.62
C ASP A 44 3.26 -11.82 27.64
N ASP A 45 4.41 -12.26 28.15
CA ASP A 45 5.30 -11.47 29.03
C ASP A 45 5.78 -10.16 28.37
N LEU A 46 6.15 -10.21 27.08
CA LEU A 46 6.56 -9.01 26.34
C LEU A 46 5.38 -8.06 26.07
N TRP A 47 4.17 -8.59 25.93
CA TRP A 47 2.97 -7.78 25.80
C TRP A 47 2.57 -7.12 27.13
N ASP A 48 2.62 -7.84 28.24
CA ASP A 48 2.27 -7.33 29.57
C ASP A 48 3.24 -6.23 30.05
N GLN A 49 4.47 -6.22 29.55
CA GLN A 49 5.44 -5.13 29.76
C GLN A 49 5.17 -3.88 28.90
N PHE A 50 4.28 -3.94 27.90
CA PHE A 50 3.96 -2.80 27.05
C PHE A 50 2.87 -1.92 27.67
N GLU A 51 3.23 -0.67 28.01
CA GLU A 51 2.33 0.33 28.58
C GLU A 51 1.30 0.86 27.55
N GLU A 52 0.39 0.01 27.04
CA GLU A 52 -0.59 0.35 25.98
C GLU A 52 -1.38 1.62 26.31
N ARG A 53 -1.86 1.76 27.55
CA ARG A 53 -2.61 2.95 27.99
C ARG A 53 -1.78 4.23 27.84
N ARG A 54 -0.49 4.20 28.18
CA ARG A 54 0.41 5.35 28.05
C ARG A 54 0.69 5.65 26.59
N TYR A 55 1.01 4.62 25.80
CA TYR A 55 1.25 4.73 24.37
C TYR A 55 0.06 5.40 23.66
N LEU A 56 -1.17 4.92 23.88
CA LEU A 56 -2.39 5.48 23.28
C LEU A 56 -2.74 6.87 23.83
N SER A 57 -2.39 7.20 25.09
CA SER A 57 -2.76 8.49 25.69
C SER A 57 -2.05 9.71 25.09
N ALA A 58 -0.84 9.54 24.53
CA ALA A 58 0.02 10.65 24.12
C ALA A 58 -0.57 11.55 23.02
N ARG A 59 -1.34 10.97 22.09
CA ARG A 59 -1.97 11.67 20.95
C ARG A 59 -3.50 11.54 20.94
N LYS A 60 -4.10 11.29 22.11
CA LYS A 60 -5.54 11.04 22.28
C LYS A 60 -6.41 12.19 21.75
N TRP A 61 -7.53 11.87 21.10
CA TRP A 61 -8.51 12.86 20.66
C TRP A 61 -9.05 13.69 21.84
N LYS A 62 -9.19 15.01 21.62
CA LYS A 62 -9.66 15.98 22.61
C LYS A 62 -11.09 16.41 22.30
N GLY A 63 -11.92 16.50 23.35
CA GLY A 63 -13.30 16.96 23.24
C GLY A 63 -13.40 18.35 22.63
N GLY A 64 -14.17 18.47 21.55
CA GLY A 64 -14.35 19.72 20.79
C GLY A 64 -13.54 19.81 19.50
N GLU A 65 -12.57 18.92 19.26
CA GLU A 65 -11.87 18.85 17.97
C GLU A 65 -12.60 17.95 16.96
N ASP A 66 -12.48 18.26 15.66
CA ASP A 66 -12.91 17.37 14.58
C ASP A 66 -12.11 16.04 14.61
N PRO A 67 -12.74 14.87 14.86
CA PRO A 67 -12.04 13.60 14.96
C PRO A 67 -11.50 13.09 13.62
N TYR A 68 -11.86 13.70 12.48
CA TYR A 68 -11.33 13.35 11.15
C TYR A 68 -10.15 14.23 10.72
N ARG A 69 -9.83 15.29 11.48
CA ARG A 69 -8.88 16.34 11.10
C ARG A 69 -7.48 15.80 10.77
N LEU A 70 -6.94 14.95 11.63
CA LEU A 70 -5.56 14.46 11.54
C LEU A 70 -5.42 13.24 10.62
N TYR A 71 -6.40 12.33 10.62
CA TYR A 71 -6.22 11.00 10.01
C TYR A 71 -7.21 10.67 8.88
N ALA A 72 -8.17 11.56 8.57
CA ALA A 72 -9.22 11.33 7.56
C ALA A 72 -10.12 10.10 7.80
N PHE A 73 -10.15 9.62 9.04
CA PHE A 73 -11.11 8.67 9.62
C PHE A 73 -11.44 9.13 11.04
N ASN A 74 -12.48 8.57 11.67
CA ASN A 74 -12.93 8.94 13.01
C ASN A 74 -11.96 8.45 14.11
N GLN A 75 -11.00 9.31 14.51
CA GLN A 75 -10.02 8.99 15.56
C GLN A 75 -10.71 8.56 16.86
N ARG A 76 -11.77 9.26 17.26
CA ARG A 76 -12.50 9.04 18.52
C ARG A 76 -13.07 7.63 18.62
N GLU A 77 -13.71 7.14 17.56
CA GLU A 77 -14.24 5.77 17.57
C GLU A 77 -13.12 4.71 17.46
N SER A 78 -12.01 5.01 16.78
CA SER A 78 -10.84 4.13 16.81
C SER A 78 -10.30 3.97 18.25
N GLU A 79 -10.08 5.07 18.97
CA GLU A 79 -9.55 5.08 20.34
C GLU A 79 -10.49 4.45 21.38
N ARG A 80 -11.79 4.38 21.09
CA ARG A 80 -12.78 3.71 21.94
C ARG A 80 -12.69 2.17 21.87
N ILE A 81 -12.19 1.63 20.76
CA ILE A 81 -12.21 0.19 20.49
C ILE A 81 -10.88 -0.44 20.94
N PRO A 82 -10.89 -1.55 21.72
CA PRO A 82 -9.67 -2.24 22.15
C PRO A 82 -8.75 -2.67 20.99
N SER A 83 -7.43 -2.65 21.20
CA SER A 83 -6.45 -3.01 20.17
C SER A 83 -6.46 -4.50 19.79
N ASP A 84 -7.02 -5.37 20.64
CA ASP A 84 -7.24 -6.81 20.45
C ASP A 84 -8.66 -7.18 19.98
N ARG A 85 -9.52 -6.18 19.70
CA ARG A 85 -10.96 -6.37 19.46
C ARG A 85 -11.28 -7.56 18.56
N ALA A 86 -12.22 -8.40 19.00
CA ALA A 86 -12.73 -9.49 18.19
C ALA A 86 -13.36 -8.94 16.89
N ILE A 87 -13.11 -9.62 15.78
CA ILE A 87 -13.77 -9.38 14.49
C ILE A 87 -14.43 -10.67 14.02
N ARG A 88 -15.47 -10.54 13.19
CA ARG A 88 -16.15 -11.69 12.59
C ARG A 88 -15.25 -12.37 11.57
N ASP A 89 -15.23 -13.70 11.55
CA ASP A 89 -14.67 -14.47 10.43
C ASP A 89 -15.53 -14.24 9.17
N THR A 90 -14.95 -13.57 8.18
CA THR A 90 -15.61 -13.19 6.92
C THR A 90 -15.27 -14.14 5.77
N ARG A 91 -14.52 -15.21 6.03
CA ARG A 91 -14.17 -16.21 5.01
C ARG A 91 -15.39 -17.02 4.57
N HIS A 92 -15.34 -17.56 3.36
CA HIS A 92 -16.32 -18.54 2.92
C HIS A 92 -16.19 -19.83 3.73
N TYR A 93 -17.28 -20.54 4.05
CA TYR A 93 -17.22 -21.70 4.94
C TYR A 93 -16.26 -22.81 4.46
N ARG A 94 -16.13 -23.02 3.13
CA ARG A 94 -15.14 -23.96 2.54
C ARG A 94 -13.68 -23.62 2.87
N CYS A 95 -13.37 -22.39 3.27
CA CYS A 95 -12.02 -22.01 3.70
C CYS A 95 -11.57 -22.73 4.98
N THR A 96 -12.50 -23.16 5.85
CA THR A 96 -12.16 -23.86 7.09
C THR A 96 -11.86 -25.34 6.87
N THR A 97 -12.21 -25.89 5.70
CA THR A 97 -11.90 -27.27 5.29
C THR A 97 -10.59 -27.40 4.50
N LEU A 98 -9.95 -26.28 4.17
CA LEU A 98 -8.66 -26.28 3.47
C LEU A 98 -7.53 -26.66 4.43
N HIS A 99 -6.66 -27.55 3.96
CA HIS A 99 -5.47 -27.97 4.68
C HIS A 99 -4.24 -27.39 3.98
N TYR A 100 -3.49 -26.55 4.70
CA TYR A 100 -2.23 -25.99 4.22
C TYR A 100 -1.06 -26.88 4.63
N ARG A 101 0.06 -26.79 3.91
CA ARG A 101 1.26 -27.56 4.30
C ARG A 101 1.78 -27.10 5.68
N PRO A 102 2.35 -28.00 6.50
CA PRO A 102 2.94 -27.61 7.80
C PRO A 102 4.29 -26.91 7.65
N ASP A 103 4.97 -27.07 6.52
CA ASP A 103 6.33 -26.59 6.26
C ASP A 103 6.35 -25.27 5.46
N LEU A 104 5.39 -24.37 5.72
CA LEU A 104 5.32 -23.06 5.05
C LEU A 104 6.50 -22.15 5.43
N PRO A 105 7.02 -21.33 4.49
CA PRO A 105 8.11 -20.41 4.78
C PRO A 105 7.64 -19.27 5.71
N PRO A 106 8.46 -18.85 6.69
CA PRO A 106 8.16 -17.65 7.45
C PRO A 106 8.31 -16.39 6.58
N THR A 107 7.69 -15.29 7.00
CA THR A 107 7.68 -14.00 6.30
C THR A 107 8.13 -12.85 7.19
N SER A 108 8.78 -11.85 6.60
CA SER A 108 9.04 -10.55 7.22
C SER A 108 7.89 -9.62 6.85
N ILE A 109 7.14 -9.16 7.85
CA ILE A 109 5.95 -8.32 7.66
C ILE A 109 6.40 -6.86 7.69
N ILE A 110 6.21 -6.13 6.59
CA ILE A 110 6.68 -4.75 6.43
C ILE A 110 5.46 -3.82 6.49
N ILE A 111 5.46 -2.93 7.47
CA ILE A 111 4.41 -1.92 7.69
C ILE A 111 5.05 -0.55 7.61
N THR A 112 4.84 0.14 6.50
CA THR A 112 5.28 1.52 6.30
C THR A 112 4.21 2.49 6.80
N PHE A 113 4.59 3.53 7.54
CA PHE A 113 3.64 4.53 8.03
C PHE A 113 4.25 5.92 8.10
N HIS A 114 3.40 6.94 8.10
CA HIS A 114 3.76 8.33 8.39
C HIS A 114 2.58 9.00 9.09
N ASN A 115 2.78 9.51 10.30
CA ASN A 115 1.76 10.17 11.11
C ASN A 115 0.43 9.37 11.15
N GLU A 116 0.53 8.08 11.46
CA GLU A 116 -0.63 7.20 11.66
C GLU A 116 -1.19 7.37 13.08
N ALA A 117 -2.49 7.15 13.27
CA ALA A 117 -3.03 7.13 14.63
C ALA A 117 -2.45 5.95 15.42
N ARG A 118 -1.95 6.20 16.64
CA ARG A 118 -1.41 5.16 17.52
C ARG A 118 -2.38 3.99 17.72
N SER A 119 -3.69 4.25 17.72
CA SER A 119 -4.78 3.26 17.86
C SER A 119 -5.03 2.40 16.61
N THR A 120 -4.66 2.82 15.40
CA THR A 120 -4.72 1.98 14.19
C THR A 120 -3.41 1.20 13.99
N LEU A 121 -2.27 1.85 14.21
CA LEU A 121 -0.95 1.22 14.10
C LEU A 121 -0.79 0.05 15.08
N LEU A 122 -1.09 0.26 16.37
CA LEU A 122 -1.02 -0.79 17.40
C LEU A 122 -1.96 -1.97 17.09
N ARG A 123 -3.18 -1.67 16.65
CA ARG A 123 -4.20 -2.67 16.31
C ARG A 123 -3.82 -3.49 15.08
N THR A 124 -3.14 -2.89 14.10
CA THR A 124 -2.57 -3.61 12.96
C THR A 124 -1.56 -4.65 13.44
N ILE A 125 -0.59 -4.22 14.26
CA ILE A 125 0.42 -5.12 14.84
C ILE A 125 -0.24 -6.20 15.69
N ARG A 126 -1.09 -5.84 16.65
CA ARG A 126 -1.76 -6.79 17.54
C ARG A 126 -2.65 -7.78 16.79
N SER A 127 -3.32 -7.36 15.71
CA SER A 127 -4.08 -8.27 14.85
C SER A 127 -3.18 -9.32 14.17
N VAL A 128 -2.00 -8.92 13.70
CA VAL A 128 -1.00 -9.82 13.11
C VAL A 128 -0.52 -10.82 14.15
N LEU A 129 -0.15 -10.36 15.35
CA LEU A 129 0.38 -11.22 16.41
C LEU A 129 -0.67 -12.22 16.91
N ASN A 130 -1.88 -11.76 17.21
CA ASN A 130 -2.93 -12.61 17.77
C ASN A 130 -3.54 -13.62 16.78
N ARG A 131 -3.33 -13.46 15.46
CA ARG A 131 -4.04 -14.23 14.42
C ARG A 131 -3.11 -14.89 13.39
N THR A 132 -1.81 -14.96 13.69
CA THR A 132 -0.80 -15.60 12.83
C THR A 132 0.02 -16.59 13.64
N PRO A 133 0.23 -17.84 13.17
CA PRO A 133 1.11 -18.79 13.86
C PRO A 133 2.51 -18.21 14.09
N VAL A 134 3.00 -18.27 15.33
CA VAL A 134 4.24 -17.62 15.79
C VAL A 134 5.46 -17.97 14.93
N HIS A 135 5.54 -19.20 14.41
CA HIS A 135 6.64 -19.67 13.58
C HIS A 135 6.63 -19.09 12.15
N LEU A 136 5.50 -18.54 11.68
CA LEU A 136 5.39 -17.91 10.34
C LEU A 136 5.71 -16.42 10.35
N VAL A 137 5.62 -15.75 11.50
CA VAL A 137 6.09 -14.37 11.66
C VAL A 137 7.58 -14.42 11.95
N HIS A 138 8.44 -14.08 10.98
CA HIS A 138 9.88 -13.95 11.25
C HIS A 138 10.15 -12.68 12.06
N GLU A 139 9.57 -11.58 11.62
CA GLU A 139 9.69 -10.24 12.19
C GLU A 139 8.58 -9.32 11.67
N ILE A 140 8.30 -8.24 12.39
CA ILE A 140 7.51 -7.10 11.92
C ILE A 140 8.45 -5.90 11.82
N ILE A 141 8.69 -5.41 10.61
CA ILE A 141 9.49 -4.21 10.34
C ILE A 141 8.53 -3.04 10.16
N LEU A 142 8.48 -2.17 11.16
CA LEU A 142 7.81 -0.87 11.07
C LEU A 142 8.76 0.11 10.43
N VAL A 143 8.41 0.65 9.26
CA VAL A 143 9.20 1.71 8.62
C VAL A 143 8.48 3.03 8.82
N ASP A 144 9.01 3.84 9.75
CA ASP A 144 8.52 5.17 10.05
C ASP A 144 9.08 6.16 9.02
N ASP A 145 8.22 6.55 8.10
CA ASP A 145 8.50 7.48 7.02
C ASP A 145 8.43 8.93 7.52
N PHE A 146 9.32 9.25 8.47
CA PHE A 146 9.52 10.59 9.03
C PHE A 146 8.23 11.18 9.61
N SER A 147 7.57 10.45 10.52
CA SER A 147 6.46 10.97 11.33
C SER A 147 6.95 12.09 12.27
N ASP A 148 6.07 12.99 12.68
CA ASP A 148 6.45 14.14 13.54
C ASP A 148 6.89 13.70 14.94
N ASP A 149 6.40 12.54 15.39
CA ASP A 149 6.70 11.95 16.70
C ASP A 149 7.38 10.58 16.50
N PRO A 150 8.67 10.44 16.85
CA PRO A 150 9.40 9.18 16.69
C PRO A 150 8.94 8.09 17.67
N ASP A 151 8.27 8.45 18.77
CA ASP A 151 7.74 7.49 19.74
C ASP A 151 6.48 6.77 19.23
N ASP A 152 5.87 7.24 18.13
CA ASP A 152 4.89 6.47 17.35
C ASP A 152 5.52 5.15 16.82
N CYS A 153 6.86 5.09 16.67
CA CYS A 153 7.61 3.90 16.24
C CYS A 153 8.43 3.26 17.37
N HIS A 154 9.24 4.04 18.09
CA HIS A 154 10.24 3.51 19.02
C HIS A 154 9.62 2.74 20.19
N LEU A 155 8.48 3.20 20.73
CA LEU A 155 7.82 2.52 21.85
C LEU A 155 7.29 1.14 21.47
N LEU A 156 6.98 0.92 20.18
CA LEU A 156 6.50 -0.37 19.66
C LEU A 156 7.61 -1.42 19.55
N CYS A 157 8.90 -1.06 19.60
CA CYS A 157 10.01 -2.02 19.65
C CYS A 157 10.03 -2.90 20.91
N LYS A 158 9.24 -2.54 21.94
CA LYS A 158 9.02 -3.39 23.12
C LYS A 158 8.13 -4.60 22.80
N LEU A 159 7.35 -4.54 21.71
CA LEU A 159 6.45 -5.61 21.31
C LEU A 159 7.23 -6.77 20.68
N PRO A 160 6.79 -8.02 20.90
CA PRO A 160 7.49 -9.20 20.41
C PRO A 160 7.61 -9.19 18.87
N LYS A 161 8.83 -9.48 18.40
CA LYS A 161 9.26 -9.49 16.99
C LYS A 161 9.14 -8.15 16.23
N VAL A 162 8.84 -7.03 16.90
CA VAL A 162 8.74 -5.71 16.26
C VAL A 162 10.12 -5.02 16.20
N LYS A 163 10.47 -4.50 15.02
CA LYS A 163 11.64 -3.65 14.78
C LYS A 163 11.19 -2.33 14.17
N CYS A 164 11.64 -1.20 14.73
CA CYS A 164 11.45 0.12 14.13
C CYS A 164 12.61 0.49 13.20
N LEU A 165 12.30 1.09 12.05
CA LEU A 165 13.23 1.62 11.08
C LEU A 165 12.78 3.02 10.65
N ARG A 166 13.31 4.07 11.28
CA ARG A 166 12.91 5.47 11.00
C ARG A 166 13.73 6.09 9.87
N ASN A 167 13.07 6.73 8.91
CA ASN A 167 13.70 7.53 7.85
C ASN A 167 14.18 8.88 8.40
N GLY A 168 15.35 9.35 7.94
CA GLY A 168 15.91 10.65 8.34
C GLY A 168 15.24 11.86 7.66
N GLN A 169 14.45 11.61 6.63
CA GLN A 169 13.65 12.59 5.88
C GLN A 169 12.40 11.90 5.32
N ARG A 170 11.45 12.67 4.78
CA ARG A 170 10.23 12.10 4.18
C ARG A 170 10.53 11.47 2.82
N GLU A 171 10.53 10.13 2.76
CA GLU A 171 10.87 9.35 1.57
C GLU A 171 9.64 8.90 0.79
N GLY A 172 8.50 8.71 1.45
CA GLY A 172 7.30 8.17 0.84
C GLY A 172 7.19 6.64 0.92
N LEU A 173 6.01 6.13 0.56
CA LEU A 173 5.63 4.72 0.63
C LEU A 173 6.62 3.81 -0.11
N ILE A 174 6.97 4.19 -1.34
CA ILE A 174 7.75 3.36 -2.26
C ILE A 174 9.16 3.09 -1.71
N ARG A 175 9.90 4.17 -1.39
CA ARG A 175 11.27 4.09 -0.88
C ARG A 175 11.31 3.46 0.54
N SER A 176 10.30 3.73 1.37
CA SER A 176 10.14 3.09 2.68
C SER A 176 9.93 1.58 2.59
N ARG A 177 9.10 1.10 1.65
CA ARG A 177 8.89 -0.33 1.41
C ARG A 177 10.15 -1.03 0.92
N ILE A 178 10.92 -0.38 0.03
CA ILE A 178 12.24 -0.88 -0.40
C ILE A 178 13.17 -1.02 0.81
N ARG A 179 13.26 0.00 1.66
CA ARG A 179 14.14 -0.02 2.84
C ARG A 179 13.76 -1.14 3.83
N GLY A 180 12.47 -1.36 4.06
CA GLY A 180 11.98 -2.49 4.86
C GLY A 180 12.30 -3.85 4.22
N ALA A 181 12.14 -3.99 2.90
CA ALA A 181 12.45 -5.21 2.16
C ALA A 181 13.95 -5.54 2.13
N ASP A 182 14.81 -4.52 2.17
CA ASP A 182 16.26 -4.71 2.24
C ASP A 182 16.70 -5.18 3.64
N MET A 183 16.07 -4.66 4.70
CA MET A 183 16.29 -5.11 6.09
C MET A 183 15.67 -6.48 6.42
N ALA A 184 14.65 -6.91 5.68
CA ALA A 184 13.96 -8.18 5.91
C ALA A 184 14.92 -9.39 5.88
N GLN A 185 14.78 -10.30 6.83
CA GLN A 185 15.61 -11.49 6.97
C GLN A 185 14.96 -12.77 6.42
N ALA A 186 13.62 -12.79 6.31
CA ALA A 186 12.90 -13.94 5.77
C ALA A 186 12.98 -14.05 4.23
N GLY A 187 12.71 -15.25 3.71
CA GLY A 187 12.61 -15.51 2.28
C GLY A 187 11.35 -14.96 1.62
N VAL A 188 10.31 -14.64 2.40
CA VAL A 188 9.04 -14.06 1.92
C VAL A 188 8.84 -12.68 2.54
N LEU A 189 8.28 -11.75 1.75
CA LEU A 189 7.90 -10.42 2.17
C LEU A 189 6.38 -10.30 2.21
N THR A 190 5.84 -9.74 3.28
CA THR A 190 4.41 -9.43 3.41
C THR A 190 4.24 -7.93 3.67
N PHE A 191 3.66 -7.20 2.73
CA PHE A 191 3.36 -5.77 2.90
C PHE A 191 1.94 -5.57 3.42
N LEU A 192 1.81 -4.69 4.43
CA LEU A 192 0.53 -4.22 4.96
C LEU A 192 0.58 -2.70 5.16
N ASP A 193 -0.57 -2.04 5.02
CA ASP A 193 -0.74 -0.65 5.46
C ASP A 193 -0.94 -0.58 6.99
N SER A 194 -0.62 0.55 7.59
CA SER A 194 -0.63 0.81 9.05
C SER A 194 -2.00 0.94 9.72
N HIS A 195 -3.06 0.60 8.99
CA HIS A 195 -4.47 0.74 9.39
C HIS A 195 -5.26 -0.46 8.87
N CYS A 196 -4.72 -1.65 9.10
CA CYS A 196 -5.31 -2.93 8.72
C CYS A 196 -5.70 -3.74 9.96
N GLU A 197 -6.62 -4.71 9.78
CA GLU A 197 -6.86 -5.77 10.75
C GLU A 197 -6.96 -7.11 10.03
N VAL A 198 -6.00 -7.98 10.27
CA VAL A 198 -5.98 -9.30 9.63
C VAL A 198 -7.03 -10.22 10.25
N ASN A 199 -7.66 -11.08 9.45
CA ASN A 199 -8.67 -12.03 9.93
C ASN A 199 -8.04 -13.40 10.27
N LYS A 200 -8.87 -14.34 10.73
CA LYS A 200 -8.44 -15.69 11.11
C LYS A 200 -7.80 -16.44 9.93
N ASP A 201 -6.67 -17.07 10.21
CA ASP A 201 -5.84 -17.87 9.28
C ASP A 201 -5.46 -17.14 7.97
N TRP A 202 -5.44 -15.81 7.96
CA TRP A 202 -5.25 -15.00 6.75
C TRP A 202 -3.96 -15.30 5.97
N LEU A 203 -2.86 -15.64 6.67
CA LEU A 203 -1.53 -15.72 6.07
C LEU A 203 -1.23 -17.08 5.41
N LEU A 204 -1.73 -18.19 5.97
CA LEU A 204 -1.49 -19.54 5.45
C LEU A 204 -1.85 -19.70 3.96
N PRO A 205 -3.04 -19.28 3.48
CA PRO A 205 -3.37 -19.36 2.06
C PRO A 205 -2.48 -18.49 1.17
N LEU A 206 -1.92 -17.38 1.68
CA LEU A 206 -0.99 -16.55 0.90
C LEU A 206 0.37 -17.26 0.76
N LEU A 207 0.94 -17.73 1.87
CA LEU A 207 2.23 -18.43 1.89
C LEU A 207 2.20 -19.75 1.10
N GLN A 208 1.07 -20.47 1.13
CA GLN A 208 0.87 -21.68 0.33
C GLN A 208 1.05 -21.39 -1.17
N ARG A 209 0.49 -20.28 -1.68
CA ARG A 209 0.61 -19.91 -3.09
C ARG A 209 2.01 -19.50 -3.50
N ILE A 210 2.74 -18.79 -2.63
CA ILE A 210 4.16 -18.44 -2.84
C ILE A 210 5.04 -19.69 -2.81
N LYS A 211 4.78 -20.63 -1.90
CA LYS A 211 5.53 -21.89 -1.80
C LYS A 211 5.36 -22.78 -3.03
N GLU A 212 4.17 -22.81 -3.61
CA GLU A 212 3.90 -23.55 -4.84
C GLU A 212 4.61 -22.97 -6.07
N ASP A 213 4.84 -21.65 -6.08
CA ASP A 213 5.37 -20.90 -7.21
C ASP A 213 5.82 -19.50 -6.75
N PRO A 214 7.13 -19.26 -6.60
CA PRO A 214 7.65 -17.99 -6.07
C PRO A 214 7.47 -16.82 -7.04
N THR A 215 7.03 -17.04 -8.29
CA THR A 215 6.78 -15.96 -9.26
C THR A 215 5.42 -15.27 -9.06
N ARG A 216 4.56 -15.84 -8.22
CA ARG A 216 3.26 -15.28 -7.87
C ARG A 216 3.40 -14.12 -6.90
N VAL A 217 2.51 -13.14 -7.04
CA VAL A 217 2.32 -12.06 -6.08
C VAL A 217 0.86 -12.10 -5.65
N VAL A 218 0.62 -12.29 -4.35
CA VAL A 218 -0.70 -12.68 -3.86
C VAL A 218 -1.25 -11.69 -2.84
N SER A 219 -2.50 -11.29 -2.99
CA SER A 219 -3.21 -10.34 -2.13
C SER A 219 -4.36 -11.02 -1.38
N PRO A 220 -4.68 -10.57 -0.16
CA PRO A 220 -5.94 -10.92 0.49
C PRO A 220 -7.12 -10.30 -0.27
N VAL A 221 -8.33 -10.80 -0.01
CA VAL A 221 -9.53 -9.98 -0.20
C VAL A 221 -9.53 -8.91 0.88
N ILE A 222 -9.61 -7.66 0.46
CA ILE A 222 -9.53 -6.50 1.35
C ILE A 222 -10.94 -6.16 1.84
N ASP A 223 -11.21 -6.50 3.10
CA ASP A 223 -12.45 -6.16 3.80
C ASP A 223 -12.46 -4.68 4.20
N ILE A 224 -13.64 -4.13 4.48
CA ILE A 224 -13.83 -2.71 4.75
C ILE A 224 -13.88 -2.50 6.26
N ILE A 225 -12.94 -1.72 6.81
CA ILE A 225 -13.11 -1.11 8.13
C ILE A 225 -13.74 0.27 7.87
N ASN A 226 -14.99 0.45 8.27
CA ASN A 226 -15.73 1.69 8.02
C ASN A 226 -15.06 2.88 8.72
N LEU A 227 -14.73 3.94 7.98
CA LEU A 227 -13.97 5.08 8.52
C LEU A 227 -14.69 5.88 9.62
N ASP A 228 -16.01 5.76 9.74
CA ASP A 228 -16.83 6.57 10.65
C ASP A 228 -17.15 5.82 11.95
N THR A 229 -17.41 4.51 11.86
CA THR A 229 -17.86 3.63 12.96
C THR A 229 -16.85 2.55 13.35
N PHE A 230 -15.77 2.39 12.56
CA PHE A 230 -14.80 1.29 12.67
C PHE A 230 -15.40 -0.12 12.58
N ALA A 231 -16.64 -0.28 12.10
CA ALA A 231 -17.23 -1.60 11.86
C ALA A 231 -16.43 -2.36 10.79
N TYR A 232 -16.11 -3.63 11.08
CA TYR A 232 -15.46 -4.55 10.13
C TYR A 232 -16.52 -5.21 9.25
N VAL A 233 -16.50 -4.93 7.95
CA VAL A 233 -17.51 -5.34 6.97
C VAL A 233 -16.86 -6.18 5.87
N ALA A 234 -17.43 -7.36 5.62
CA ALA A 234 -16.95 -8.26 4.58
C ALA A 234 -17.08 -7.62 3.18
N ALA A 235 -15.99 -7.59 2.42
CA ALA A 235 -16.04 -7.32 0.99
C ALA A 235 -16.53 -8.56 0.21
N SER A 236 -17.00 -8.35 -1.01
CA SER A 236 -17.33 -9.45 -1.92
C SER A 236 -16.07 -10.20 -2.34
N SER A 237 -16.11 -11.53 -2.28
CA SER A 237 -15.03 -12.40 -2.77
C SER A 237 -14.98 -12.50 -4.30
N ASP A 238 -15.97 -11.94 -5.01
CA ASP A 238 -16.06 -11.93 -6.48
C ASP A 238 -15.47 -10.64 -7.09
N LEU A 239 -14.58 -9.93 -6.37
CA LEU A 239 -13.94 -8.72 -6.84
C LEU A 239 -12.48 -8.99 -7.27
N ARG A 240 -12.09 -8.40 -8.40
CA ARG A 240 -10.70 -8.26 -8.83
C ARG A 240 -10.35 -6.79 -9.03
N GLY A 241 -9.06 -6.47 -9.03
CA GLY A 241 -8.58 -5.14 -9.35
C GLY A 241 -8.56 -4.89 -10.86
N GLY A 242 -9.16 -3.79 -11.29
CA GLY A 242 -9.15 -3.29 -12.65
C GLY A 242 -8.71 -1.81 -12.68
N PHE A 243 -8.66 -1.24 -13.88
CA PHE A 243 -8.33 0.17 -14.06
C PHE A 243 -8.97 0.78 -15.31
N ASP A 244 -9.02 2.10 -15.37
CA ASP A 244 -9.38 2.83 -16.59
C ASP A 244 -8.13 3.44 -17.26
N TRP A 245 -8.27 3.95 -18.47
CA TRP A 245 -7.15 4.55 -19.22
C TRP A 245 -6.48 5.73 -18.52
N SER A 246 -7.12 6.36 -17.53
CA SER A 246 -6.47 7.38 -16.70
C SER A 246 -5.47 6.78 -15.68
N LEU A 247 -5.28 5.46 -15.65
CA LEU A 247 -4.60 4.72 -14.58
C LEU A 247 -5.24 5.00 -13.21
N HIS A 248 -6.58 5.05 -13.14
CA HIS A 248 -7.31 5.03 -11.88
C HIS A 248 -7.70 3.60 -11.51
N PHE A 249 -7.46 3.19 -10.25
CA PHE A 249 -7.76 1.84 -9.76
C PHE A 249 -9.24 1.73 -9.40
N LYS A 250 -9.88 0.64 -9.81
CA LYS A 250 -11.26 0.30 -9.48
C LYS A 250 -11.38 -1.18 -9.13
N TRP A 251 -12.35 -1.50 -8.27
CA TRP A 251 -12.79 -2.88 -8.07
C TRP A 251 -13.78 -3.26 -9.16
N GLU A 252 -13.54 -4.38 -9.83
CA GLU A 252 -14.43 -4.94 -10.84
C GLU A 252 -14.99 -6.26 -10.34
N GLN A 253 -16.28 -6.51 -10.58
CA GLN A 253 -16.83 -7.85 -10.39
C GLN A 253 -16.30 -8.78 -11.48
N LEU A 254 -16.09 -10.05 -11.12
CA LEU A 254 -15.89 -11.12 -12.09
C LEU A 254 -17.05 -11.18 -13.08
N SER A 255 -16.74 -11.40 -14.36
CA SER A 255 -17.76 -11.57 -15.41
C SER A 255 -18.62 -12.83 -15.16
N PRO A 256 -19.82 -12.94 -15.74
CA PRO A 256 -20.64 -14.15 -15.63
C PRO A 256 -19.89 -15.42 -16.04
N GLU A 257 -19.06 -15.35 -17.08
CA GLU A 257 -18.24 -16.46 -17.58
C GLU A 257 -17.09 -16.80 -16.63
N GLN A 258 -16.48 -15.80 -15.99
CA GLN A 258 -15.45 -16.00 -14.97
C GLN A 258 -16.05 -16.63 -13.70
N LYS A 259 -17.24 -16.19 -13.28
CA LYS A 259 -17.97 -16.78 -12.16
C LYS A 259 -18.39 -18.22 -12.46
N ALA A 260 -18.94 -18.49 -13.65
CA ALA A 260 -19.37 -19.83 -14.06
C ALA A 260 -18.22 -20.85 -14.17
N LYS A 261 -16.98 -20.40 -14.42
CA LYS A 261 -15.79 -21.26 -14.43
C LYS A 261 -15.27 -21.64 -13.03
N ARG A 262 -15.69 -20.94 -11.97
CA ARG A 262 -15.21 -21.16 -10.60
C ARG A 262 -16.11 -22.14 -9.87
N VAL A 263 -15.70 -23.41 -9.84
CA VAL A 263 -16.43 -24.49 -9.16
C VAL A 263 -16.22 -24.46 -7.65
N ASP A 264 -15.08 -23.95 -7.19
CA ASP A 264 -14.81 -23.68 -5.78
C ASP A 264 -14.62 -22.17 -5.53
N PRO A 265 -15.47 -21.52 -4.71
CA PRO A 265 -15.30 -20.11 -4.36
C PRO A 265 -13.98 -19.81 -3.61
N THR A 266 -13.27 -20.82 -3.09
CA THR A 266 -11.95 -20.64 -2.46
C THR A 266 -10.80 -20.52 -3.46
N GLU A 267 -11.00 -20.82 -4.74
CA GLU A 267 -9.94 -20.78 -5.75
C GLU A 267 -9.33 -19.38 -5.89
N PRO A 268 -8.00 -19.25 -6.09
CA PRO A 268 -7.35 -17.98 -6.42
C PRO A 268 -8.01 -17.28 -7.62
N ILE A 269 -8.07 -15.95 -7.56
CA ILE A 269 -8.60 -15.09 -8.64
C ILE A 269 -7.42 -14.36 -9.28
N LYS A 270 -7.16 -14.62 -10.57
CA LYS A 270 -6.17 -13.81 -11.32
C LYS A 270 -6.69 -12.37 -11.46
N THR A 271 -5.86 -11.40 -11.08
CA THR A 271 -6.22 -9.98 -11.10
C THR A 271 -5.31 -9.19 -12.07
N PRO A 272 -5.85 -8.36 -12.98
CA PRO A 272 -5.04 -7.49 -13.83
C PRO A 272 -4.09 -6.58 -13.05
N VAL A 273 -4.58 -6.00 -11.95
CA VAL A 273 -3.85 -5.08 -11.08
C VAL A 273 -4.18 -5.37 -9.62
N ILE A 274 -3.24 -5.13 -8.71
CA ILE A 274 -3.47 -5.14 -7.25
C ILE A 274 -3.73 -3.73 -6.72
N ALA A 275 -4.45 -3.62 -5.59
CA ALA A 275 -4.62 -2.35 -4.89
C ALA A 275 -3.29 -1.76 -4.36
N GLY A 276 -2.23 -2.56 -4.28
CA GLY A 276 -0.88 -2.15 -3.88
C GLY A 276 -0.65 -2.12 -2.36
N GLY A 277 -1.66 -1.75 -1.57
CA GLY A 277 -1.53 -1.66 -0.10
C GLY A 277 -1.12 -2.99 0.57
N LEU A 278 -1.73 -4.11 0.15
CA LEU A 278 -1.63 -5.40 0.83
C LEU A 278 -1.28 -6.53 -0.16
N PHE A 279 -0.09 -7.14 -0.02
CA PHE A 279 0.33 -8.30 -0.81
C PHE A 279 1.51 -9.05 -0.20
N VAL A 280 1.73 -10.27 -0.67
CA VAL A 280 2.84 -11.15 -0.31
C VAL A 280 3.61 -11.53 -1.58
N ILE A 281 4.93 -11.56 -1.48
CA ILE A 281 5.85 -11.87 -2.59
C ILE A 281 7.10 -12.57 -2.07
N ASP A 282 7.69 -13.49 -2.85
CA ASP A 282 9.02 -14.02 -2.58
C ASP A 282 10.09 -12.92 -2.63
N LYS A 283 11.01 -12.89 -1.66
CA LYS A 283 12.04 -11.84 -1.55
C LYS A 283 13.03 -11.88 -2.71
N ALA A 284 13.42 -13.06 -3.18
CA ALA A 284 14.32 -13.19 -4.32
C ALA A 284 13.63 -12.75 -5.61
N TRP A 285 12.33 -13.05 -5.78
CA TRP A 285 11.52 -12.58 -6.90
C TRP A 285 11.32 -11.05 -6.89
N PHE A 286 11.00 -10.45 -5.74
CA PHE A 286 10.93 -8.99 -5.59
C PHE A 286 12.23 -8.30 -6.00
N ASN A 287 13.38 -8.85 -5.59
CA ASN A 287 14.70 -8.37 -5.98
C ASN A 287 15.01 -8.59 -7.46
N HIS A 288 14.68 -9.77 -8.00
CA HIS A 288 14.87 -10.12 -9.41
C HIS A 288 14.09 -9.17 -10.34
N LEU A 289 12.83 -8.91 -10.01
CA LEU A 289 11.99 -7.93 -10.70
C LEU A 289 12.46 -6.48 -10.48
N GLY A 290 13.50 -6.20 -9.71
CA GLY A 290 14.04 -4.85 -9.52
C GLY A 290 13.24 -3.97 -8.56
N LYS A 291 12.64 -4.57 -7.53
CA LYS A 291 11.96 -3.95 -6.38
C LYS A 291 10.78 -3.05 -6.78
N TYR A 292 10.86 -1.74 -6.51
CA TYR A 292 10.00 -0.69 -7.07
C TYR A 292 10.87 0.37 -7.75
N ASP A 293 10.25 1.25 -8.54
CA ASP A 293 10.89 2.46 -9.07
C ASP A 293 11.13 3.50 -7.97
N THR A 294 12.39 3.66 -7.54
CA THR A 294 12.80 4.57 -6.45
C THR A 294 12.55 6.05 -6.72
N ALA A 295 12.34 6.44 -7.98
CA ALA A 295 12.04 7.82 -8.36
C ALA A 295 10.53 8.13 -8.45
N MET A 296 9.67 7.22 -7.97
CA MET A 296 8.29 7.54 -7.59
C MET A 296 8.24 8.16 -6.20
N ASP A 297 7.42 9.21 -6.04
CA ASP A 297 7.38 10.00 -4.80
C ASP A 297 6.09 9.80 -4.01
N ILE A 298 6.20 9.84 -2.68
CA ILE A 298 5.13 9.81 -1.67
C ILE A 298 4.15 8.62 -1.81
N TRP A 299 3.23 8.66 -2.78
CA TRP A 299 2.15 7.69 -2.94
C TRP A 299 1.55 7.70 -4.36
N GLY A 300 1.13 6.53 -4.82
CA GLY A 300 0.26 6.33 -5.99
C GLY A 300 1.05 6.06 -7.26
N GLY A 301 0.51 5.20 -8.14
CA GLY A 301 1.16 4.80 -9.39
C GLY A 301 2.00 3.52 -9.29
N GLU A 302 2.55 3.24 -8.10
CA GLU A 302 3.43 2.09 -7.84
C GLU A 302 2.70 0.75 -7.95
N ASN A 303 1.40 0.75 -7.62
CA ASN A 303 0.53 -0.42 -7.71
C ASN A 303 0.33 -0.86 -9.17
N PHE A 304 0.25 0.08 -10.13
CA PHE A 304 0.19 -0.24 -11.57
C PHE A 304 1.56 -0.67 -12.09
N GLU A 305 2.64 0.01 -11.69
CA GLU A 305 4.00 -0.29 -12.13
C GLU A 305 4.41 -1.72 -11.77
N ILE A 306 4.23 -2.12 -10.51
CA ILE A 306 4.51 -3.49 -10.09
C ILE A 306 3.55 -4.49 -10.74
N SER A 307 2.29 -4.14 -10.96
CA SER A 307 1.30 -5.04 -11.57
C SER A 307 1.63 -5.36 -13.03
N PHE A 308 1.92 -4.33 -13.84
CA PHE A 308 2.31 -4.48 -15.24
C PHE A 308 3.64 -5.23 -15.33
N ARG A 309 4.64 -4.85 -14.50
CA ARG A 309 5.93 -5.52 -14.44
C ARG A 309 5.83 -7.00 -14.09
N VAL A 310 5.08 -7.37 -13.04
CA VAL A 310 4.91 -8.79 -12.65
C VAL A 310 4.33 -9.60 -13.80
N TRP A 311 3.20 -9.17 -14.37
CA TRP A 311 2.56 -9.89 -15.47
C TRP A 311 3.42 -9.95 -16.74
N MET A 312 3.97 -8.81 -17.17
CA MET A 312 4.72 -8.73 -18.42
C MET A 312 6.09 -9.42 -18.33
N CYS A 313 6.69 -9.51 -17.14
CA CYS A 313 8.00 -10.12 -16.91
C CYS A 313 7.92 -11.56 -16.37
N GLY A 314 6.76 -12.23 -16.48
CA GLY A 314 6.63 -13.69 -16.34
C GLY A 314 6.09 -14.23 -15.01
N GLY A 315 5.64 -13.36 -14.10
CA GLY A 315 4.89 -13.75 -12.90
C GLY A 315 3.37 -13.63 -13.08
N SER A 316 2.64 -13.69 -11.97
CA SER A 316 1.18 -13.48 -11.93
C SER A 316 0.74 -12.73 -10.67
N LEU A 317 -0.43 -12.09 -10.75
CA LEU A 317 -1.11 -11.49 -9.60
C LEU A 317 -2.36 -12.30 -9.27
N GLU A 318 -2.53 -12.68 -7.99
CA GLU A 318 -3.69 -13.42 -7.51
C GLU A 318 -4.33 -12.77 -6.27
N ILE A 319 -5.65 -12.72 -6.21
CA ILE A 319 -6.42 -12.44 -4.98
C ILE A 319 -6.88 -13.77 -4.42
N ILE A 320 -6.66 -14.02 -3.12
CA ILE A 320 -6.91 -15.32 -2.49
C ILE A 320 -8.14 -15.23 -1.57
N PRO A 321 -9.31 -15.80 -1.94
CA PRO A 321 -10.58 -15.58 -1.23
C PRO A 321 -10.61 -15.99 0.25
N CYS A 322 -9.77 -16.95 0.64
CA CYS A 322 -9.65 -17.41 2.03
C CYS A 322 -8.70 -16.56 2.88
N SER A 323 -7.97 -15.63 2.27
CA SER A 323 -7.22 -14.61 3.00
C SER A 323 -8.06 -13.34 3.09
N ARG A 324 -8.33 -12.88 4.32
CA ARG A 324 -9.16 -11.72 4.62
C ARG A 324 -8.37 -10.74 5.48
N VAL A 325 -8.29 -9.48 5.05
CA VAL A 325 -7.69 -8.40 5.85
C VAL A 325 -8.55 -7.16 5.69
N GLY A 326 -9.00 -6.58 6.81
CA GLY A 326 -9.76 -5.33 6.80
C GLY A 326 -8.82 -4.13 6.63
N HIS A 327 -9.27 -3.10 5.90
CA HIS A 327 -8.53 -1.84 5.68
C HIS A 327 -9.43 -0.63 5.94
N VAL A 328 -8.89 0.41 6.57
CA VAL A 328 -9.60 1.70 6.75
C VAL A 328 -9.53 2.52 5.46
N PHE A 329 -10.50 2.32 4.57
CA PHE A 329 -10.61 3.11 3.34
C PHE A 329 -10.99 4.56 3.64
N ARG A 330 -10.12 5.51 3.26
CA ARG A 330 -10.26 6.95 3.54
C ARG A 330 -10.75 7.70 2.28
N LYS A 331 -11.55 8.77 2.47
CA LYS A 331 -12.02 9.63 1.37
C LYS A 331 -10.97 10.64 0.86
N LYS A 332 -9.97 10.97 1.69
CA LYS A 332 -8.89 11.92 1.42
C LYS A 332 -7.60 11.44 2.06
N HIS A 333 -6.46 11.89 1.53
CA HIS A 333 -5.15 11.65 2.15
C HIS A 333 -4.97 12.62 3.34
N PRO A 334 -4.50 12.16 4.51
CA PRO A 334 -4.23 13.01 5.67
C PRO A 334 -2.86 13.70 5.64
N TYR A 335 -1.95 13.28 4.76
CA TYR A 335 -0.57 13.74 4.70
C TYR A 335 -0.31 14.75 3.57
N VAL A 336 0.72 15.57 3.76
CA VAL A 336 1.15 16.59 2.79
C VAL A 336 1.89 15.95 1.61
N PHE A 337 1.64 16.46 0.41
CA PHE A 337 2.41 16.16 -0.80
C PHE A 337 3.22 17.41 -1.16
N PRO A 338 4.57 17.37 -1.16
CA PRO A 338 5.39 18.57 -1.38
C PRO A 338 5.12 19.29 -2.70
N GLU A 339 4.91 18.54 -3.79
CA GLU A 339 4.55 19.08 -5.11
C GLU A 339 3.02 19.15 -5.34
N GLY A 340 2.21 18.75 -4.35
CA GLY A 340 0.76 18.59 -4.45
C GLY A 340 0.31 17.23 -5.01
N ASN A 341 -0.76 16.66 -4.43
CA ASN A 341 -1.22 15.29 -4.70
C ASN A 341 -1.37 14.97 -6.20
N ALA A 342 -2.11 15.81 -6.93
CA ALA A 342 -2.33 15.61 -8.36
C ALA A 342 -1.02 15.62 -9.18
N ASN A 343 -0.03 16.42 -8.81
CA ASN A 343 1.25 16.50 -9.51
C ASN A 343 2.09 15.24 -9.23
N THR A 344 2.18 14.84 -7.96
CA THR A 344 2.86 13.60 -7.53
C THR A 344 2.25 12.36 -8.19
N TYR A 345 0.92 12.23 -8.16
CA TYR A 345 0.22 11.12 -8.79
C TYR A 345 0.43 11.07 -10.31
N ILE A 346 0.40 12.24 -10.99
CA ILE A 346 0.71 12.34 -12.41
C ILE A 346 2.17 11.95 -12.67
N LYS A 347 3.15 12.46 -11.90
CA LYS A 347 4.56 12.09 -12.03
C LYS A 347 4.75 10.58 -12.00
N ASN A 348 4.21 9.91 -10.98
CA ASN A 348 4.36 8.46 -10.80
C ASN A 348 3.62 7.68 -11.91
N THR A 349 2.36 8.00 -12.20
CA THR A 349 1.60 7.32 -13.26
C THR A 349 2.19 7.53 -14.66
N LYS A 350 2.82 8.68 -14.94
CA LYS A 350 3.61 8.90 -16.16
C LYS A 350 4.80 7.96 -16.25
N ARG A 351 5.56 7.77 -15.16
CA ARG A 351 6.69 6.82 -15.15
C ARG A 351 6.21 5.41 -15.47
N THR A 352 5.08 4.99 -14.90
CA THR A 352 4.41 3.72 -15.27
C THR A 352 4.09 3.67 -16.77
N ALA A 353 3.39 4.68 -17.30
CA ALA A 353 2.94 4.70 -18.69
C ALA A 353 4.10 4.69 -19.70
N GLU A 354 5.14 5.49 -19.46
CA GLU A 354 6.30 5.60 -20.36
C GLU A 354 7.16 4.34 -20.38
N VAL A 355 7.26 3.60 -19.27
CA VAL A 355 8.05 2.36 -19.18
C VAL A 355 7.27 1.13 -19.67
N TRP A 356 5.98 1.04 -19.36
CA TRP A 356 5.22 -0.21 -19.47
C TRP A 356 4.09 -0.21 -20.51
N MET A 357 3.52 0.93 -20.92
CA MET A 357 2.31 0.95 -21.76
C MET A 357 2.56 1.00 -23.28
N ASP A 358 3.81 0.97 -23.73
CA ASP A 358 4.19 0.99 -25.16
C ASP A 358 3.47 2.12 -25.94
N GLU A 359 2.81 1.83 -27.07
CA GLU A 359 2.00 2.77 -27.84
C GLU A 359 0.70 3.19 -27.10
N PHE A 360 0.16 2.33 -26.24
CA PHE A 360 -1.11 2.54 -25.54
C PHE A 360 -1.05 3.66 -24.49
N LYS A 361 0.13 4.17 -24.15
CA LYS A 361 0.27 5.39 -23.32
C LYS A 361 -0.43 6.60 -23.94
N GLN A 362 -0.70 6.62 -25.24
CA GLN A 362 -1.51 7.66 -25.88
C GLN A 362 -2.91 7.77 -25.26
N TYR A 363 -3.54 6.64 -24.89
CA TYR A 363 -4.85 6.63 -24.26
C TYR A 363 -4.80 7.16 -22.82
N TYR A 364 -3.70 6.96 -22.11
CA TYR A 364 -3.45 7.62 -20.82
C TYR A 364 -3.31 9.14 -20.98
N TYR A 365 -2.57 9.60 -21.98
CA TYR A 365 -2.45 11.03 -22.26
C TYR A 365 -3.76 11.67 -22.77
N ALA A 366 -4.63 10.92 -23.42
CA ALA A 366 -5.98 11.36 -23.79
C ALA A 366 -6.91 11.42 -22.56
N ALA A 367 -6.84 10.44 -21.65
CA ALA A 367 -7.63 10.40 -20.42
C ALA A 367 -7.14 11.39 -19.35
N ARG A 368 -5.84 11.74 -19.35
CA ARG A 368 -5.25 12.79 -18.51
C ARG A 368 -4.43 13.79 -19.34
N PRO A 369 -5.07 14.74 -20.07
CA PRO A 369 -4.35 15.75 -20.85
C PRO A 369 -3.37 16.58 -20.00
N ALA A 370 -3.70 16.82 -18.72
CA ALA A 370 -2.83 17.50 -17.76
C ALA A 370 -1.48 16.78 -17.50
N ALA A 371 -1.32 15.51 -17.90
CA ALA A 371 -0.04 14.80 -17.84
C ALA A 371 0.89 15.17 -19.00
N GLN A 372 0.40 15.73 -20.11
CA GLN A 372 1.23 16.17 -21.23
C GLN A 372 2.16 17.32 -20.78
N GLY A 373 3.38 17.38 -21.34
CA GLY A 373 4.38 18.41 -21.00
C GLY A 373 5.01 18.35 -19.60
N ARG A 374 4.38 17.68 -18.62
CA ARG A 374 4.91 17.61 -17.24
C ARG A 374 6.16 16.73 -17.12
N PRO A 375 7.16 17.11 -16.32
CA PRO A 375 8.34 16.29 -16.06
C PRO A 375 7.97 15.02 -15.27
N TYR A 376 8.70 13.93 -15.52
CA TYR A 376 8.57 12.67 -14.80
C TYR A 376 9.93 12.08 -14.35
N GLY A 377 11.04 12.80 -14.58
CA GLY A 377 12.40 12.35 -14.28
C GLY A 377 12.94 11.29 -15.25
N ASP A 378 14.18 10.86 -15.05
CA ASP A 378 14.79 9.79 -15.85
C ASP A 378 14.12 8.43 -15.59
N ILE A 379 13.93 7.65 -16.65
CA ILE A 379 13.36 6.30 -16.63
C ILE A 379 14.30 5.25 -17.26
N GLN A 380 15.51 5.62 -17.67
CA GLN A 380 16.43 4.75 -18.40
C GLN A 380 16.71 3.45 -17.65
N SER A 381 16.95 3.52 -16.34
CA SER A 381 17.17 2.34 -15.48
C SER A 381 15.96 1.39 -15.34
N ARG A 382 14.76 1.83 -15.73
CA ARG A 382 13.53 1.02 -15.78
C ARG A 382 13.31 0.43 -17.18
N LEU A 383 13.62 1.19 -18.24
CA LEU A 383 13.65 0.69 -19.61
C LEU A 383 14.71 -0.42 -19.80
N GLU A 384 15.89 -0.26 -19.20
CA GLU A 384 16.96 -1.26 -19.19
C GLU A 384 16.57 -2.51 -18.40
N LEU A 385 15.92 -2.35 -17.25
CA LEU A 385 15.37 -3.48 -16.49
C LEU A 385 14.35 -4.27 -17.32
N ARG A 386 13.40 -3.59 -17.97
CA ARG A 386 12.39 -4.23 -18.83
C ARG A 386 13.03 -5.02 -19.98
N LYS A 387 14.08 -4.46 -20.61
CA LYS A 387 14.88 -5.16 -21.63
C LYS A 387 15.61 -6.37 -21.06
N LYS A 388 16.29 -6.22 -19.91
CA LYS A 388 17.06 -7.29 -19.24
C LYS A 388 16.18 -8.49 -18.87
N LEU A 389 14.98 -8.22 -18.35
CA LEU A 389 13.98 -9.23 -17.98
C LEU A 389 13.23 -9.83 -19.19
N LYS A 390 13.46 -9.34 -20.41
CA LYS A 390 12.80 -9.78 -21.65
C LYS A 390 11.27 -9.77 -21.56
N CYS A 391 10.72 -8.73 -20.91
CA CYS A 391 9.28 -8.65 -20.66
C CYS A 391 8.47 -8.52 -21.95
N ARG A 392 7.22 -8.98 -21.91
CA ARG A 392 6.23 -8.89 -22.98
C ARG A 392 5.83 -7.43 -23.29
N THR A 393 5.08 -7.24 -24.36
CA THR A 393 4.48 -5.95 -24.74
C THR A 393 3.21 -5.68 -23.94
N PHE A 394 2.79 -4.41 -23.88
CA PHE A 394 1.51 -4.03 -23.27
C PHE A 394 0.32 -4.57 -24.07
N LYS A 395 0.46 -4.70 -25.39
CA LYS A 395 -0.50 -5.42 -26.23
C LYS A 395 -0.77 -6.84 -25.73
N TRP A 396 0.30 -7.61 -25.44
CA TRP A 396 0.15 -8.96 -24.88
C TRP A 396 -0.55 -8.93 -23.51
N TYR A 397 -0.26 -7.93 -22.67
CA TYR A 397 -0.94 -7.77 -21.37
C TYR A 397 -2.44 -7.52 -21.55
N LEU A 398 -2.84 -6.64 -22.47
CA LEU A 398 -4.26 -6.40 -22.79
C LEU A 398 -4.92 -7.67 -23.34
N GLU A 399 -4.30 -8.37 -24.28
CA GLU A 399 -4.86 -9.58 -24.91
C GLU A 399 -4.94 -10.79 -23.95
N SER A 400 -3.96 -10.96 -23.05
CA SER A 400 -3.78 -12.19 -22.25
C SER A 400 -4.16 -12.05 -20.77
N VAL A 401 -4.13 -10.82 -20.23
CA VAL A 401 -4.33 -10.55 -18.80
C VAL A 401 -5.58 -9.72 -18.54
N TYR A 402 -5.87 -8.72 -19.40
CA TYR A 402 -7.00 -7.81 -19.20
C TYR A 402 -7.81 -7.52 -20.49
N PRO A 403 -8.34 -8.55 -21.18
CA PRO A 403 -9.07 -8.37 -22.44
C PRO A 403 -10.39 -7.63 -22.29
N GLU A 404 -10.89 -7.48 -21.05
CA GLU A 404 -12.12 -6.72 -20.77
C GLU A 404 -11.90 -5.20 -20.74
N LEU A 405 -10.65 -4.72 -20.70
CA LEU A 405 -10.34 -3.30 -20.83
C LEU A 405 -10.50 -2.86 -22.29
N ARG A 406 -11.68 -2.32 -22.61
CA ARG A 406 -11.99 -1.77 -23.95
C ARG A 406 -10.92 -0.75 -24.37
N ILE A 407 -10.16 -1.09 -25.40
CA ILE A 407 -9.29 -0.14 -26.11
C ILE A 407 -10.22 0.83 -26.87
N PRO A 408 -10.09 2.15 -26.72
CA PRO A 408 -11.00 3.08 -27.37
C PRO A 408 -10.65 3.16 -28.87
N GLU A 409 -11.68 3.10 -29.73
CA GLU A 409 -11.47 3.13 -31.18
C GLU A 409 -10.86 4.45 -31.65
N GLU A 410 -9.86 4.38 -32.54
CA GLU A 410 -9.18 5.56 -33.10
C GLU A 410 -10.14 6.54 -33.79
N SER A 411 -11.28 6.04 -34.28
CA SER A 411 -12.36 6.78 -34.94
C SER A 411 -13.17 7.71 -34.01
N LEU A 412 -13.17 7.45 -32.70
CA LEU A 412 -14.03 8.17 -31.73
C LEU A 412 -13.34 9.39 -31.09
N TYR A 413 -12.04 9.57 -31.32
CA TYR A 413 -11.27 10.71 -30.80
C TYR A 413 -11.41 11.98 -31.66
N GLN A 414 -12.63 12.49 -31.82
CA GLN A 414 -12.81 13.88 -32.26
C GLN A 414 -12.60 14.83 -31.09
N THR A 415 -11.36 15.28 -30.89
CA THR A 415 -11.09 16.45 -30.04
C THR A 415 -11.68 17.70 -30.69
N GLY A 416 -12.72 18.27 -30.08
CA GLY A 416 -13.43 19.41 -30.65
C GLY A 416 -14.43 20.04 -29.68
N MET A 417 -15.11 21.10 -30.14
CA MET A 417 -16.11 21.82 -29.36
C MET A 417 -17.50 21.23 -29.62
N ILE A 418 -18.13 20.64 -28.61
CA ILE A 418 -19.53 20.18 -28.70
C ILE A 418 -20.42 21.42 -28.83
N ARG A 419 -21.00 21.64 -30.02
CA ARG A 419 -21.67 22.90 -30.37
C ARG A 419 -23.17 22.71 -30.67
N GLN A 420 -24.01 23.46 -29.97
CA GLN A 420 -25.41 23.65 -30.31
C GLN A 420 -25.61 25.08 -30.89
N ARG A 421 -25.82 25.17 -32.22
CA ARG A 421 -25.89 26.44 -32.98
C ARG A 421 -24.64 27.33 -32.80
N GLN A 422 -24.72 28.42 -32.05
CA GLN A 422 -23.60 29.35 -31.76
C GLN A 422 -23.07 29.18 -30.32
N ARG A 423 -23.57 28.18 -29.58
CA ARG A 423 -23.17 27.91 -28.19
C ARG A 423 -22.43 26.58 -28.10
N CYS A 424 -21.45 26.52 -27.21
CA CYS A 424 -20.58 25.38 -27.00
C CYS A 424 -20.69 24.89 -25.55
N LEU A 425 -20.56 23.57 -25.36
CA LEU A 425 -20.71 22.92 -24.07
C LEU A 425 -19.49 23.21 -23.20
N GLU A 426 -19.69 24.00 -22.15
CA GLU A 426 -18.67 24.39 -21.20
C GLU A 426 -18.96 23.79 -19.82
N SER A 427 -17.91 23.33 -19.15
CA SER A 427 -17.93 22.87 -17.77
C SER A 427 -17.51 24.04 -16.87
N GLN A 428 -18.43 24.55 -16.07
CA GLN A 428 -18.16 25.58 -15.07
C GLN A 428 -18.31 24.98 -13.67
N LYS A 429 -17.44 25.37 -12.74
CA LYS A 429 -17.61 25.00 -11.31
C LYS A 429 -18.00 26.26 -10.53
N PRO A 430 -19.29 26.45 -10.20
CA PRO A 430 -19.72 27.56 -9.36
C PRO A 430 -19.07 27.47 -7.97
N GLU A 431 -18.79 28.62 -7.36
CA GLU A 431 -18.38 28.66 -5.95
C GLU A 431 -19.47 28.02 -5.07
N GLY A 432 -19.05 27.12 -4.17
CA GLY A 432 -19.96 26.40 -3.28
C GLY A 432 -20.55 25.09 -3.83
N GLN A 433 -20.31 24.71 -5.10
CA GLN A 433 -20.74 23.40 -5.63
C GLN A 433 -19.59 22.40 -5.72
N GLU A 434 -19.84 21.15 -5.31
CA GLU A 434 -18.84 20.07 -5.29
C GLU A 434 -18.50 19.57 -6.71
N PHE A 435 -19.51 19.48 -7.57
CA PHE A 435 -19.43 19.03 -8.96
C PHE A 435 -19.56 20.20 -9.94
N PRO A 436 -18.90 20.15 -11.11
CA PRO A 436 -19.06 21.16 -12.14
C PRO A 436 -20.42 21.00 -12.86
N ALA A 437 -21.06 22.13 -13.16
CA ALA A 437 -22.25 22.19 -14.00
C ALA A 437 -21.85 22.30 -15.48
N LEU A 438 -22.55 21.55 -16.34
CA LEU A 438 -22.41 21.67 -17.79
C LEU A 438 -23.43 22.71 -18.31
N SER A 439 -22.96 23.67 -19.08
CA SER A 439 -23.77 24.77 -19.62
C SER A 439 -23.43 25.04 -21.10
N LEU A 440 -24.34 25.70 -21.83
CA LEU A 440 -24.13 26.07 -23.24
C LEU A 440 -23.90 27.58 -23.37
N ASN A 441 -22.63 27.96 -23.49
CA ASN A 441 -22.15 29.35 -23.54
C ASN A 441 -21.70 29.75 -24.95
N PRO A 442 -21.63 31.05 -25.31
CA PRO A 442 -21.14 31.49 -26.62
C PRO A 442 -19.76 30.91 -26.93
N CYS A 443 -19.59 30.31 -28.11
CA CYS A 443 -18.34 29.64 -28.47
C CYS A 443 -17.17 30.64 -28.56
N ILE A 444 -16.21 30.55 -27.64
CA ILE A 444 -15.01 31.40 -27.63
C ILE A 444 -13.97 30.83 -28.58
N THR A 445 -13.55 31.61 -29.58
CA THR A 445 -12.45 31.25 -30.50
C THR A 445 -11.18 32.02 -30.12
N SER A 446 -10.29 31.37 -29.35
CA SER A 446 -8.97 31.93 -29.04
C SER A 446 -8.07 31.95 -30.28
N LYS A 447 -7.98 33.11 -30.95
CA LYS A 447 -6.95 33.36 -31.97
C LYS A 447 -5.56 33.25 -31.33
N GLY A 448 -4.82 32.19 -31.64
CA GLY A 448 -3.38 32.08 -31.36
C GLY A 448 -2.95 31.10 -30.27
N GLY A 449 -3.85 30.33 -29.67
CA GLY A 449 -3.49 29.29 -28.70
C GLY A 449 -4.53 28.17 -28.68
N ALA A 450 -4.07 26.92 -28.59
CA ALA A 450 -4.96 25.76 -28.52
C ALA A 450 -5.92 25.90 -27.35
N ALA A 451 -7.23 25.86 -27.63
CA ALA A 451 -8.25 25.96 -26.60
C ALA A 451 -8.10 24.80 -25.61
N VAL A 452 -8.20 25.10 -24.31
CA VAL A 452 -8.13 24.10 -23.25
C VAL A 452 -9.25 23.08 -23.47
N ALA A 453 -8.87 21.82 -23.75
CA ALA A 453 -9.82 20.79 -24.14
C ALA A 453 -10.86 20.54 -23.04
N GLN A 454 -12.12 20.86 -23.34
CA GLN A 454 -13.27 20.54 -22.52
C GLN A 454 -13.60 19.05 -22.71
N VAL A 455 -13.21 18.21 -21.75
CA VAL A 455 -13.42 16.76 -21.80
C VAL A 455 -14.84 16.42 -21.34
N SER A 456 -15.54 15.59 -22.13
CA SER A 456 -16.48 14.60 -21.57
C SER A 456 -16.50 13.35 -22.46
N VAL A 457 -16.34 12.19 -21.84
CA VAL A 457 -16.47 10.87 -22.50
C VAL A 457 -17.95 10.50 -22.54
N LEU A 458 -18.48 10.16 -23.71
CA LEU A 458 -19.79 9.50 -23.81
C LEU A 458 -19.63 8.02 -23.44
N GLY A 459 -19.93 7.71 -22.18
CA GLY A 459 -20.15 6.34 -21.72
C GLY A 459 -21.55 5.87 -22.13
N ASP A 460 -21.61 4.69 -22.72
CA ASP A 460 -22.81 3.99 -23.20
C ASP A 460 -23.84 3.74 -22.06
N PRO A 461 -25.04 4.34 -22.07
CA PRO A 461 -26.05 4.14 -21.04
C PRO A 461 -26.88 2.88 -21.33
N GLY A 462 -26.29 1.72 -21.06
CA GLY A 462 -26.98 0.43 -21.10
C GLY A 462 -28.03 0.28 -19.99
N GLY A 463 -29.19 0.92 -20.13
CA GLY A 463 -30.34 0.78 -19.22
C GLY A 463 -31.53 1.68 -19.62
N PRO A 464 -32.78 1.19 -19.57
CA PRO A 464 -33.93 1.95 -20.05
C PRO A 464 -34.31 3.09 -19.09
N CYS A 465 -34.17 4.34 -19.55
CA CYS A 465 -34.73 5.49 -18.85
C CYS A 465 -36.26 5.46 -18.90
N HIS A 466 -36.90 5.13 -17.77
CA HIS A 466 -38.34 5.35 -17.59
C HIS A 466 -38.65 6.85 -17.54
N THR A 467 -39.31 7.36 -18.58
CA THR A 467 -39.85 8.73 -18.62
C THR A 467 -41.10 8.83 -17.75
N GLY A 468 -40.94 9.26 -16.50
CA GLY A 468 -42.03 9.57 -15.60
C GLY A 468 -42.40 11.06 -15.61
N TRP A 469 -43.11 11.52 -16.62
CA TRP A 469 -43.82 12.81 -16.53
C TRP A 469 -45.01 12.66 -15.59
N LYS A 470 -45.12 13.52 -14.58
CA LYS A 470 -46.39 13.83 -13.91
C LYS A 470 -46.48 15.34 -13.71
N GLU A 471 -47.57 15.90 -14.23
CA GLU A 471 -48.01 17.27 -13.95
C GLU A 471 -48.55 17.35 -12.51
N GLY A 472 -48.44 18.53 -11.91
CA GLY A 472 -48.85 18.85 -10.54
C GLY A 472 -48.41 20.25 -10.16
#